data_AF-A0A350YH28-F1
#
_entry.id   AF-A0A350YH28-F1
#
_cell.length_a   1.000
_cell.length_b   1.000
_cell.length_c   1.000
_cell.angle_alpha   90.00
_cell.angle_beta   90.00
_cell.angle_gamma   90.00
#
_symmetry.space_group_name_H-M   'P 1'
#
loop_
_entity.id
_entity.type
_entity.pdbx_description
1 polymer ?
#
loop_
_entity_poly.entity_id
_entity_poly.type
_entity_poly.pdbx_seq_one_letter_code
_entity_poly.pdbx_strand_id
1 'polypeptide(L)'
;VIESDRTLTERLRKDGVRVIYGDASREAVLAAAHPQHARLMIVTVPDAYFAKQIVKAARKAQPGIEIVVRTHSDEEARTMNKLGVGLAVMGEREIAFGIIYHVLQSLGLDTDQTRNTIGQLRTTIYGTDRLG
;
A
#
# COMPACT_ATOMS: atom_id res chain seq x y z
N VAL A 1 8.88 9.23 -7.09
CA VAL A 1 9.24 8.00 -6.34
C VAL A 1 10.38 8.34 -5.39
N ILE A 2 10.35 7.81 -4.17
CA ILE A 2 11.51 7.82 -3.26
C ILE A 2 12.04 6.40 -3.23
N GLU A 3 13.33 6.21 -3.47
CA GLU A 3 13.96 4.90 -3.59
C GLU A 3 15.33 4.89 -2.91
N SER A 4 15.60 3.86 -2.09
CA SER A 4 16.84 3.72 -1.33
C SER A 4 17.89 2.84 -2.01
N ASP A 5 17.48 2.01 -2.98
CA ASP A 5 18.41 1.26 -3.83
C ASP A 5 18.96 2.18 -4.94
N ARG A 6 20.29 2.33 -4.95
CA ARG A 6 20.99 3.21 -5.89
C ARG A 6 20.88 2.71 -7.33
N THR A 7 21.04 1.40 -7.53
CA THR A 7 20.97 0.78 -8.85
C THR A 7 19.56 0.94 -9.44
N LEU A 8 18.53 0.70 -8.62
CA LEU A 8 17.14 0.89 -9.02
C LEU A 8 16.83 2.35 -9.34
N THR A 9 17.35 3.28 -8.52
CA THR A 9 17.21 4.71 -8.76
C THR A 9 17.79 5.14 -10.11
N GLU A 10 19.00 4.69 -10.43
CA GLU A 10 19.65 5.01 -11.71
C GLU A 10 18.86 4.45 -12.90
N ARG A 11 18.31 3.23 -12.77
CA ARG A 11 17.42 2.64 -13.79
C ARG A 11 16.15 3.47 -13.97
N LEU A 12 15.44 3.77 -12.89
CA LEU A 12 14.20 4.56 -12.92
C LEU A 12 14.41 5.94 -13.55
N ARG A 13 15.56 6.58 -13.30
CA ARG A 13 15.92 7.86 -13.94
C ARG A 13 16.13 7.72 -15.44
N LYS A 14 16.77 6.65 -15.91
CA LYS A 14 16.91 6.35 -17.35
C LYS A 14 15.55 6.12 -18.00
N ASP A 15 14.60 5.55 -17.26
CA ASP A 15 13.21 5.35 -17.69
C ASP A 15 12.35 6.63 -17.60
N GLY A 16 12.95 7.78 -17.27
CA GLY A 16 12.26 9.08 -17.19
C GLY A 16 11.45 9.30 -15.90
N VAL A 17 11.56 8.41 -14.91
CA VAL A 17 10.83 8.54 -13.64
C VAL A 17 11.51 9.56 -12.73
N ARG A 18 10.74 10.51 -12.20
CA ARG A 18 11.21 11.44 -11.16
C ARG A 18 11.47 10.68 -9.85
N VAL A 19 12.75 10.52 -9.53
CA VAL A 19 13.22 9.77 -8.34
C VAL A 19 14.08 10.63 -7.41
N ILE A 20 13.75 10.58 -6.13
CA ILE A 20 14.57 11.02 -5.01
C ILE A 20 15.28 9.79 -4.45
N TYR A 21 16.60 9.83 -4.43
CA TYR A 21 17.40 8.78 -3.81
C TYR A 21 17.44 8.99 -2.29
N GLY A 22 17.02 7.99 -1.52
CA GLY A 22 17.10 8.02 -0.06
C GLY A 22 16.04 7.17 0.63
N ASP A 23 16.16 7.09 1.96
CA ASP A 23 15.18 6.45 2.82
C ASP A 23 14.01 7.40 3.12
N ALA A 24 12.81 7.04 2.68
CA ALA A 24 11.59 7.82 2.87
C ALA A 24 11.19 8.00 4.35
N SER A 25 11.71 7.18 5.26
CA SER A 25 11.48 7.34 6.70
C SER A 25 12.17 8.57 7.29
N ARG A 26 13.16 9.13 6.57
CA ARG A 26 13.87 10.35 6.98
C ARG A 26 13.10 11.59 6.54
N GLU A 27 12.81 12.48 7.50
CA GLU A 27 12.01 13.69 7.29
C GLU A 27 12.55 14.56 6.14
N ALA A 28 13.87 14.74 6.04
CA ALA A 28 14.49 15.52 4.96
C ALA A 28 14.29 14.90 3.56
N VAL A 29 14.30 13.56 3.44
CA VAL A 29 14.09 12.86 2.17
C VAL A 29 12.62 12.96 1.77
N LEU A 30 11.71 12.75 2.73
CA LEU A 30 10.28 12.88 2.47
C LEU A 30 9.91 14.32 2.10
N ALA A 31 10.48 15.32 2.79
CA ALA A 31 10.25 16.74 2.51
C ALA A 31 10.65 17.15 1.08
N ALA A 32 11.72 16.54 0.53
CA ALA A 32 12.13 16.76 -0.86
C ALA A 32 11.09 16.29 -1.89
N ALA A 33 10.15 15.43 -1.48
CA ALA A 33 9.02 15.01 -2.32
C ALA A 33 7.80 15.95 -2.23
N HIS A 34 7.89 17.01 -1.41
CA HIS A 34 6.83 18.00 -1.18
C HIS A 34 5.45 17.39 -0.83
N PRO A 35 5.35 16.54 0.21
CA PRO A 35 4.11 15.86 0.58
C PRO A 35 2.96 16.84 0.90
N GLN A 36 3.25 18.08 1.30
CA GLN A 36 2.26 19.14 1.52
C GLN A 36 1.38 19.44 0.30
N HIS A 37 1.88 19.18 -0.92
CA HIS A 37 1.14 19.40 -2.16
C HIS A 37 0.55 18.10 -2.74
N ALA A 38 0.84 16.96 -2.12
CA ALA A 38 0.37 15.67 -2.59
C ALA A 38 -1.07 15.41 -2.14
N ARG A 39 -1.90 14.91 -3.06
CA ARG A 39 -3.26 14.44 -2.77
C ARG A 39 -3.30 13.01 -2.27
N LEU A 40 -2.35 12.18 -2.71
CA LEU A 40 -2.27 10.75 -2.48
C LEU A 40 -0.81 10.33 -2.32
N MET A 41 -0.55 9.44 -1.37
CA MET A 41 0.73 8.75 -1.19
C MET A 41 0.52 7.24 -1.16
N ILE A 42 1.43 6.52 -1.83
CA ILE A 42 1.48 5.07 -1.83
C ILE A 42 2.75 4.65 -1.08
N VAL A 43 2.61 3.82 -0.05
CA VAL A 43 3.72 3.33 0.77
C VAL A 43 3.84 1.81 0.59
N THR A 44 4.91 1.37 -0.04
CA THR A 44 5.13 -0.05 -0.40
C THR A 44 6.50 -0.57 0.07
N VAL A 45 7.02 0.01 1.16
CA VAL A 45 8.25 -0.51 1.79
C VAL A 45 7.96 -1.86 2.45
N PRO A 46 8.92 -2.81 2.43
CA PRO A 46 8.69 -4.17 2.92
C PRO A 46 8.55 -4.25 4.45
N ASP A 47 9.12 -3.28 5.16
CA ASP A 47 9.15 -3.27 6.62
C ASP A 47 8.04 -2.38 7.19
N ALA A 48 7.21 -2.96 8.05
CA ALA A 48 6.05 -2.29 8.63
C ALA A 48 6.41 -1.16 9.60
N TYR A 49 7.56 -1.26 10.28
CA TYR A 49 8.05 -0.20 11.16
C TYR A 49 8.38 1.05 10.34
N PHE A 50 9.14 0.91 9.25
CA PHE A 50 9.45 2.03 8.35
C PHE A 50 8.20 2.57 7.67
N ALA A 51 7.28 1.71 7.21
CA ALA A 51 6.00 2.14 6.65
C ALA A 51 5.24 3.05 7.62
N LYS A 52 5.16 2.66 8.90
CA LYS A 52 4.49 3.43 9.95
C LYS A 52 5.12 4.81 10.16
N GLN A 53 6.44 4.88 10.14
CA GLN A 53 7.17 6.14 10.28
C GLN A 53 6.90 7.08 9.10
N ILE A 54 6.90 6.55 7.87
CA ILE A 54 6.56 7.31 6.67
C ILE A 54 5.13 7.86 6.74
N VAL A 55 4.16 7.01 7.11
CA VAL A 55 2.74 7.41 7.25
C VAL A 55 2.59 8.56 8.25
N LYS A 56 3.23 8.46 9.42
CA LYS A 56 3.20 9.51 10.44
C LYS A 56 3.82 10.82 9.94
N ALA A 57 4.98 10.73 9.28
CA ALA A 57 5.66 11.91 8.75
C ALA A 57 4.85 12.59 7.64
N ALA A 58 4.24 11.80 6.74
CA ALA A 58 3.35 12.30 5.70
C ALA A 58 2.12 13.01 6.28
N ARG A 59 1.47 12.42 7.30
CA ARG A 59 0.34 13.04 8.01
C ARG A 59 0.71 14.32 8.73
N LYS A 60 1.90 14.38 9.34
CA LYS A 60 2.43 15.61 9.96
C LYS A 60 2.61 16.73 8.93
N ALA A 61 3.09 16.39 7.73
CA ALA A 61 3.32 17.36 6.66
C ALA A 61 2.02 17.78 5.94
N GLN A 62 1.06 16.88 5.80
CA GLN A 62 -0.24 17.12 5.18
C GLN A 62 -1.32 16.28 5.89
N PRO A 63 -2.06 16.86 6.86
CA PRO A 63 -3.08 16.11 7.60
C PRO A 63 -4.14 15.47 6.72
N GLY A 64 -4.47 16.06 5.57
CA GLY A 64 -5.50 15.59 4.64
C GLY A 64 -5.03 14.64 3.52
N ILE A 65 -3.76 14.21 3.51
CA ILE A 65 -3.22 13.38 2.40
C ILE A 65 -3.91 12.01 2.36
N GLU A 66 -4.38 11.56 1.20
CA GLU A 66 -4.85 10.17 1.09
C GLU A 66 -3.65 9.22 1.15
N ILE A 67 -3.75 8.11 1.89
CA ILE A 67 -2.64 7.16 2.02
C ILE A 67 -3.14 5.75 1.73
N VAL A 68 -2.48 5.10 0.77
CA VAL A 68 -2.58 3.66 0.52
C VAL A 68 -1.27 3.03 0.98
N VAL A 69 -1.35 2.02 1.84
CA VAL A 69 -0.16 1.35 2.39
C VAL A 69 -0.25 -0.15 2.19
N ARG A 70 0.86 -0.76 1.79
CA ARG A 70 1.00 -2.22 1.78
C ARG A 70 1.32 -2.71 3.19
N THR A 71 0.69 -3.81 3.59
CA THR A 71 0.99 -4.53 4.83
C THR A 71 1.20 -6.01 4.55
N HIS A 72 1.73 -6.72 5.54
CA HIS A 72 2.05 -8.15 5.49
C HIS A 72 1.26 -9.01 6.48
N SER A 73 0.49 -8.37 7.36
CA SER A 73 -0.36 -9.07 8.34
C SER A 73 -1.61 -8.26 8.69
N ASP A 74 -2.60 -8.94 9.29
CA ASP A 74 -3.81 -8.30 9.81
C ASP A 74 -3.48 -7.30 10.93
N GLU A 75 -2.47 -7.59 11.75
CA GLU A 75 -2.04 -6.70 12.84
C GLU A 75 -1.45 -5.38 12.31
N GLU A 76 -0.62 -5.47 11.27
CA GLU A 76 -0.10 -4.30 10.57
C GLU A 76 -1.22 -3.51 9.90
N ALA A 77 -2.16 -4.18 9.22
CA ALA A 77 -3.31 -3.53 8.59
C ALA A 77 -4.14 -2.76 9.62
N ARG A 78 -4.48 -3.39 10.75
CA ARG A 78 -5.19 -2.74 11.87
C ARG A 78 -4.39 -1.55 12.42
N THR A 79 -3.08 -1.70 12.56
CA THR A 79 -2.21 -0.60 13.03
C THR A 79 -2.24 0.59 12.07
N MET A 80 -2.21 0.35 10.76
CA MET A 80 -2.29 1.41 9.75
C MET A 80 -3.68 2.05 9.70
N ASN A 81 -4.75 1.27 9.82
CA ASN A 81 -6.12 1.79 9.90
C ASN A 81 -6.30 2.72 11.09
N LYS A 82 -5.73 2.38 12.26
CA LYS A 82 -5.71 3.27 13.45
C LYS A 82 -4.94 4.57 13.23
N LEU A 83 -4.05 4.63 12.25
CA LEU A 83 -3.35 5.87 11.84
C LEU A 83 -4.14 6.67 10.78
N GLY A 84 -5.34 6.21 10.43
CA GLY A 84 -6.22 6.90 9.48
C GLY A 84 -5.70 6.83 8.04
N VAL A 85 -5.02 5.76 7.64
CA VAL A 85 -4.79 5.51 6.20
C VAL A 85 -6.13 5.24 5.53
N GLY A 86 -6.29 5.62 4.27
CA GLY A 86 -7.55 5.37 3.57
C GLY A 86 -7.69 3.91 3.15
N LEU A 87 -6.56 3.25 2.84
CA LEU A 87 -6.53 1.81 2.53
C LEU A 87 -5.22 1.15 2.98
N ALA A 88 -5.33 0.11 3.82
CA ALA A 88 -4.26 -0.84 4.07
C ALA A 88 -4.50 -2.11 3.24
N VAL A 89 -3.56 -2.45 2.35
CA VAL A 89 -3.63 -3.62 1.47
C VAL A 89 -2.66 -4.68 1.97
N MET A 90 -3.18 -5.82 2.42
CA MET A 90 -2.35 -6.96 2.84
C MET A 90 -1.97 -7.79 1.61
N GLY A 91 -0.67 -7.86 1.29
CA GLY A 91 -0.19 -8.50 0.07
C GLY A 91 -0.56 -9.97 -0.04
N GLU A 92 -0.41 -10.71 1.06
CA GLU A 92 -0.66 -12.14 1.19
C GLU A 92 -2.15 -12.44 0.99
N ARG A 93 -3.04 -11.55 1.45
CA ARG A 93 -4.49 -11.67 1.25
C ARG A 93 -4.86 -11.51 -0.21
N GLU A 94 -4.29 -10.52 -0.90
CA GLU A 94 -4.54 -10.32 -2.33
C GLU A 94 -3.96 -11.46 -3.19
N ILE A 95 -2.82 -12.03 -2.78
CA ILE A 95 -2.29 -13.25 -3.38
C ILE A 95 -3.26 -14.41 -3.18
N ALA A 96 -3.78 -14.61 -1.96
CA ALA A 96 -4.75 -15.66 -1.68
C ALA A 96 -6.02 -15.52 -2.53
N PHE A 97 -6.52 -14.30 -2.74
CA PHE A 97 -7.64 -14.07 -3.67
C PHE A 97 -7.30 -14.45 -5.11
N GLY A 98 -6.09 -14.16 -5.59
CA GLY A 98 -5.63 -14.61 -6.91
C GLY A 98 -5.60 -16.14 -7.04
N ILE A 99 -5.16 -16.85 -5.99
CA ILE A 99 -5.18 -18.31 -5.95
C ILE A 99 -6.62 -18.83 -5.99
N ILE A 100 -7.50 -18.29 -5.14
CA ILE A 100 -8.92 -18.68 -5.10
C ILE A 100 -9.57 -18.44 -6.47
N TYR A 101 -9.27 -17.31 -7.12
CA TYR A 101 -9.76 -17.01 -8.47
C TYR A 101 -9.40 -18.13 -9.44
N HIS A 102 -8.12 -18.50 -9.48
CA HIS A 102 -7.63 -19.53 -10.38
C HIS A 102 -8.24 -20.91 -10.08
N VAL A 103 -8.39 -21.27 -8.80
CA VAL A 103 -9.04 -22.52 -8.39
C VAL A 103 -10.50 -22.56 -8.86
N LEU A 104 -11.28 -21.51 -8.64
CA LEU A 104 -12.69 -21.46 -9.03
C LEU A 104 -12.86 -21.55 -10.57
N GLN A 105 -12.02 -20.85 -11.33
CA GLN A 105 -11.99 -20.97 -12.79
C GLN A 105 -11.64 -22.40 -13.23
N SER A 106 -10.67 -23.03 -12.59
CA SER A 106 -10.24 -24.40 -12.92
C SER A 106 -11.31 -25.45 -12.59
N LEU A 107 -12.20 -25.16 -11.64
CA LEU A 107 -13.35 -26.00 -11.30
C LEU A 107 -14.58 -25.72 -12.20
N GLY A 108 -14.45 -24.86 -13.22
CA GLY A 108 -15.50 -24.61 -14.21
C GLY A 108 -16.50 -23.53 -13.82
N LEU A 109 -16.23 -22.73 -12.78
CA LEU A 109 -17.06 -21.55 -12.51
C LEU A 109 -16.81 -20.48 -13.57
N ASP A 110 -17.89 -19.82 -13.97
CA ASP A 110 -17.81 -18.66 -14.84
C ASP A 110 -17.02 -17.51 -14.17
N THR A 111 -16.40 -16.68 -15.02
CA THR A 111 -15.59 -15.54 -14.63
C THR A 111 -16.37 -14.53 -13.78
N ASP A 112 -17.63 -14.24 -14.13
CA ASP A 112 -18.40 -13.23 -13.40
C ASP A 112 -18.81 -13.74 -12.02
N GLN A 113 -19.22 -15.01 -11.92
CA GLN A 113 -19.48 -15.67 -10.63
C GLN A 113 -18.24 -15.66 -9.72
N THR A 114 -17.07 -15.95 -10.29
CA THR A 114 -15.79 -15.97 -9.57
C THR A 114 -15.43 -14.58 -9.06
N ARG A 115 -15.53 -13.56 -9.93
CA ARG A 115 -15.27 -12.16 -9.55
C ARG A 115 -16.21 -11.67 -8.47
N ASN A 116 -17.49 -12.01 -8.57
CA ASN A 116 -18.50 -11.62 -7.58
C ASN A 116 -18.20 -12.25 -6.21
N THR A 117 -17.88 -13.54 -6.18
CA THR A 117 -17.51 -14.26 -4.95
C THR A 117 -16.30 -13.61 -4.26
N ILE A 118 -15.22 -13.36 -5.01
CA ILE A 118 -14.02 -12.73 -4.46
C ILE A 118 -14.28 -11.28 -4.05
N GLY A 119 -15.09 -10.53 -4.81
CA GLY A 119 -15.50 -9.17 -4.46
C GLY A 119 -16.25 -9.11 -3.13
N GLN A 120 -17.15 -10.07 -2.88
CA GLN A 120 -17.85 -10.19 -1.61
C GLN A 120 -16.90 -10.52 -0.46
N LEU A 121 -16.00 -11.50 -0.63
CA LEU A 121 -14.98 -11.84 0.38
C LEU A 121 -14.10 -10.64 0.71
N ARG A 122 -13.63 -9.92 -0.31
CA ARG A 122 -12.80 -8.72 -0.16
C ARG A 122 -13.53 -7.66 0.66
N THR A 123 -14.81 -7.43 0.39
CA THR A 123 -15.63 -6.43 1.09
C THR A 123 -15.87 -6.82 2.55
N THR A 124 -16.17 -8.09 2.82
CA THR A 124 -16.39 -8.58 4.19
C THR A 124 -15.14 -8.42 5.05
N ILE A 125 -13.97 -8.79 4.50
CA ILE A 125 -12.73 -8.75 5.26
C ILE A 125 -12.26 -7.30 5.49
N TYR A 126 -12.24 -6.44 4.47
CA TYR A 126 -11.84 -5.03 4.66
C TYR A 126 -12.88 -4.18 5.40
N GLY A 127 -14.17 -4.53 5.32
CA GLY A 127 -15.22 -3.88 6.10
C GLY A 127 -15.10 -4.15 7.60
N THR A 128 -14.68 -5.37 7.97
CA THR A 128 -14.43 -5.74 9.37
C THR A 128 -13.21 -5.00 9.94
N ASP A 129 -12.14 -4.86 9.16
CA ASP A 129 -10.90 -4.18 9.56
C ASP A 129 -11.05 -2.65 9.79
N ARG A 130 -12.18 -2.04 9.37
CA ARG A 130 -12.50 -0.63 9.62
C ARG A 130 -13.33 -0.38 10.89
N LEU A 131 -13.89 -1.42 11.50
CA LEU A 131 -14.81 -1.33 12.64
C LEU A 131 -14.17 -1.75 13.99
N GLY A 132 -12.88 -2.12 14.02
CA GLY A 132 -12.16 -2.61 15.20
C GLY A 132 -10.89 -1.86 15.57
#